data_AF-F3G9D4-F1
#
_entry.id   AF-F3G9D4-F1
#
_cell.length_a   1.000
_cell.length_b   1.000
_cell.length_c   1.000
_cell.angle_alpha   90.00
_cell.angle_beta   90.00
_cell.angle_gamma   90.00
#
_symmetry.space_group_name_H-M   'P 1'
#
loop_
_entity.id
_entity.type
_entity.pdbx_description
1 polymer ?
#
loop_
_entity_poly.entity_id
_entity_poly.type
_entity_poly.pdbx_seq_one_letter_code
_entity_poly.pdbx_strand_id
1 'polypeptide(L)'
;MLDAIRWDSDLIHRYDVAGPRYTSYPTAVQFHTQVSAFDLLHALRESRKASRPLSLYVHLPFCANICYYCACNKVITKDRGRAQAYLQRLEHEIQMLACH
;
A
#
# COMPACT_ATOMS: atom_id res chain seq x y z
N MET A 1 23.73 -17.29 -8.31
CA MET A 1 23.34 -16.68 -7.00
C MET A 1 22.27 -17.50 -6.26
N LEU A 2 21.83 -18.65 -6.78
CA LEU A 2 20.93 -19.58 -6.07
C LEU A 2 21.70 -20.69 -5.33
N ASP A 3 22.99 -20.90 -5.62
CA ASP A 3 23.84 -21.93 -4.97
C ASP A 3 24.17 -21.64 -3.50
N ALA A 4 23.76 -20.49 -2.96
CA ALA A 4 24.00 -20.08 -1.59
C ALA A 4 22.88 -20.48 -0.61
N ILE A 5 21.72 -20.92 -1.11
CA ILE A 5 20.59 -21.32 -0.25
C ILE A 5 20.73 -22.81 0.05
N ARG A 6 21.23 -23.13 1.25
CA ARG A 6 21.24 -24.50 1.77
C ARG A 6 19.93 -24.77 2.50
N TRP A 7 19.20 -25.79 2.06
CA TRP A 7 18.02 -26.28 2.77
C TRP A 7 18.43 -26.86 4.14
N ASP A 8 17.78 -26.39 5.20
CA ASP A 8 17.95 -26.88 6.56
C ASP A 8 16.56 -26.97 7.22
N SER A 9 16.04 -28.19 7.29
CA SER A 9 14.71 -28.45 7.84
C SER A 9 14.61 -28.03 9.31
N ASP A 10 15.66 -28.24 10.10
CA ASP A 10 15.64 -27.96 11.53
C ASP A 10 15.57 -26.44 11.78
N LEU A 11 16.30 -25.65 10.99
CA LEU A 11 16.21 -24.19 11.04
C LEU A 11 14.83 -23.69 10.58
N ILE A 12 14.28 -24.24 9.50
CA ILE A 12 12.95 -23.84 9.02
C ILE A 12 11.90 -24.10 10.09
N HIS A 13 11.85 -25.30 10.68
CA HIS A 13 10.87 -25.64 11.71
C HIS A 13 11.05 -24.81 12.98
N ARG A 14 12.28 -24.40 13.31
CA ARG A 14 12.56 -23.53 14.47
C ARG A 14 12.01 -22.12 14.29
N TYR A 15 12.01 -21.59 13.07
CA TYR A 15 11.65 -20.19 12.78
C TYR A 15 10.34 -20.01 12.00
N ASP A 16 9.63 -21.10 11.67
CA ASP A 16 8.27 -21.07 11.12
C ASP A 16 7.25 -20.68 12.19
N VAL A 17 7.39 -19.45 12.68
CA VAL A 17 6.54 -18.83 13.69
C VAL A 17 5.96 -17.53 13.11
N ALA A 18 4.80 -17.12 13.63
CA ALA A 18 4.17 -15.88 13.22
C ALA A 18 5.09 -14.69 13.54
N GLY A 19 5.60 -14.03 12.49
CA GLY A 19 6.45 -12.85 12.59
C GLY A 19 5.80 -11.60 11.98
N PRO A 20 6.28 -10.40 12.31
CA PRO A 20 5.83 -9.17 11.67
C PRO A 20 6.18 -9.21 10.17
N ARG A 21 5.24 -8.77 9.34
CA ARG A 21 5.49 -8.59 7.91
C ARG A 21 6.29 -7.31 7.70
N TYR A 22 7.58 -7.44 7.45
CA TYR A 22 8.48 -6.32 7.12
C TYR A 22 8.24 -5.83 5.69
N THR A 23 7.16 -5.07 5.51
CA THR A 23 6.78 -4.42 4.24
C THR A 23 7.27 -2.96 4.15
N SER A 24 7.50 -2.33 5.31
CA SER A 24 8.08 -1.00 5.46
C SER A 24 8.77 -0.87 6.82
N TYR A 25 9.61 0.14 6.98
CA TYR A 25 10.17 0.53 8.26
C TYR A 25 10.10 2.06 8.45
N PRO A 26 9.49 2.57 9.54
CA PRO A 26 8.70 1.82 10.53
C PRO A 26 7.48 1.09 9.92
N THR A 27 6.96 0.08 10.63
CA THR A 27 5.82 -0.70 10.15
C THR A 27 4.51 0.09 10.30
N ALA A 28 3.46 -0.31 9.57
CA ALA A 28 2.14 0.33 9.64
C ALA A 28 1.50 0.33 11.05
N VAL A 29 1.93 -0.56 11.95
CA VAL A 29 1.51 -0.58 13.36
C VAL A 29 1.92 0.71 14.10
N GLN A 30 2.94 1.41 13.60
CA GLN A 30 3.40 2.67 14.15
C GLN A 30 2.63 3.88 13.60
N PHE A 31 1.66 3.69 12.69
CA PHE A 31 0.86 4.80 12.18
C PHE A 31 -0.06 5.34 13.29
N HIS A 32 -0.15 6.67 13.36
CA HIS A 32 -0.97 7.38 14.34
C HIS A 32 -1.67 8.58 13.68
N THR A 33 -2.71 9.08 14.32
CA THR A 33 -3.59 10.13 13.78
C THR A 33 -3.04 11.56 13.93
N GLN A 34 -1.78 11.72 14.32
CA GLN A 34 -1.19 13.07 14.52
C GLN A 34 -0.52 13.62 13.26
N VAL A 35 -0.35 12.79 12.21
CA VAL A 35 0.10 13.27 10.89
C VAL A 35 -1.02 14.09 10.27
N SER A 36 -0.77 15.39 10.09
CA SER A 36 -1.74 16.34 9.58
C SER A 36 -1.65 16.50 8.06
N ALA A 37 -2.64 17.17 7.48
CA ALA A 37 -2.57 17.57 6.08
C ALA A 37 -1.36 18.49 5.80
N PHE A 38 -0.94 19.30 6.76
CA PHE A 38 0.24 20.17 6.60
C PHE A 38 1.53 19.36 6.45
N ASP A 39 1.68 18.28 7.23
CA ASP A 39 2.85 17.40 7.17
C ASP A 39 2.97 16.72 5.79
N LEU A 40 1.83 16.28 5.23
CA LEU A 40 1.78 15.72 3.88
C LEU A 40 2.24 16.74 2.83
N LEU A 41 1.66 17.95 2.86
CA LEU A 41 2.00 19.00 1.90
C LEU A 41 3.47 19.45 2.03
N HIS A 42 3.99 19.49 3.25
CA HIS A 42 5.41 19.76 3.49
C HIS A 42 6.29 18.67 2.87
N ALA A 43 5.98 17.38 3.10
CA ALA A 43 6.73 16.26 2.54
C ALA A 43 6.73 16.24 1.00
N LEU A 44 5.60 16.56 0.36
CA LEU A 44 5.50 16.67 -1.10
C LEU A 44 6.40 17.77 -1.65
N ARG A 45 6.38 18.96 -1.03
CA ARG A 45 7.23 20.09 -1.43
C ARG A 45 8.71 19.77 -1.29
N GLU A 46 9.12 19.14 -0.18
CA GLU A 46 10.51 18.73 0.02
C GLU A 46 10.95 17.67 -1.00
N SER A 47 10.08 16.71 -1.34
CA SER A 47 10.35 15.73 -2.39
C SER A 47 10.54 16.38 -3.76
N ARG A 48 9.71 17.38 -4.10
CA ARG A 48 9.82 18.17 -5.34
C ARG A 48 11.13 18.97 -5.38
N LYS A 49 11.49 19.66 -4.29
CA LYS A 49 12.77 20.39 -4.19
C LYS A 49 13.99 19.48 -4.38
N ALA A 50 13.91 18.25 -3.88
CA ALA A 50 14.96 17.25 -4.04
C ALA A 50 14.98 16.59 -5.44
N SER A 51 14.07 16.98 -6.34
CA SER A 51 13.96 16.45 -7.71
C SER A 51 13.94 14.91 -7.77
N ARG A 52 13.27 14.28 -6.80
CA ARG A 52 13.18 12.80 -6.75
C ARG A 52 12.30 12.28 -7.89
N PRO A 53 12.66 11.17 -8.55
CA PRO A 53 11.77 10.50 -9.50
C PRO A 53 10.44 10.14 -8.85
N LEU A 54 9.35 10.36 -9.58
CA LEU A 54 8.00 10.09 -9.09
C LEU A 54 7.60 8.63 -9.37
N SER A 55 7.15 7.94 -8.35
CA SER A 55 6.47 6.64 -8.45
C SER A 55 5.02 6.81 -8.00
N LEU A 56 4.08 6.27 -8.76
CA LEU A 56 2.64 6.40 -8.51
C LEU A 56 2.03 5.05 -8.14
N TYR A 57 1.22 5.04 -7.08
CA TYR A 57 0.41 3.89 -6.67
C TYR A 57 -1.07 4.28 -6.69
N VAL A 58 -1.88 3.47 -7.35
CA VAL A 58 -3.34 3.60 -7.37
C VAL A 58 -3.96 2.32 -6.86
N HIS A 59 -4.82 2.43 -5.85
CA HIS A 59 -5.56 1.29 -5.33
C HIS A 59 -6.90 1.14 -6.06
N LEU A 60 -7.24 -0.06 -6.53
CA LEU A 60 -8.56 -0.37 -7.09
C LEU A 60 -9.18 -1.49 -6.26
N PRO A 61 -10.14 -1.19 -5.36
CA PRO A 61 -10.56 -2.16 -4.35
C PRO A 61 -11.58 -3.18 -4.86
N PHE A 62 -12.07 -3.11 -6.09
CA PHE A 62 -13.25 -3.88 -6.49
C PHE A 62 -12.92 -5.29 -6.98
N CYS A 63 -13.59 -6.30 -6.41
CA CYS A 63 -13.51 -7.69 -6.82
C CYS A 63 -14.91 -8.23 -7.17
N ALA A 64 -15.05 -8.92 -8.30
CA ALA A 64 -16.34 -9.51 -8.70
C ALA A 64 -16.74 -10.71 -7.83
N ASN A 65 -15.74 -11.45 -7.32
CA ASN A 65 -15.93 -12.70 -6.61
C ASN A 65 -15.18 -12.70 -5.28
N ILE A 66 -15.67 -13.52 -4.35
CA ILE A 66 -14.97 -13.79 -3.10
C ILE A 66 -13.88 -14.83 -3.34
N CYS A 67 -12.66 -14.52 -2.87
CA CYS A 67 -11.59 -15.48 -2.70
C CYS A 67 -11.35 -15.63 -1.20
N TYR A 68 -11.64 -16.80 -0.64
CA TYR A 68 -11.61 -17.05 0.82
C TYR A 68 -10.20 -16.92 1.44
N TYR A 69 -9.15 -17.09 0.64
CA TYR A 69 -7.76 -16.94 1.08
C TYR A 69 -7.25 -15.47 1.06
N CYS A 70 -8.01 -14.55 0.46
CA CYS A 70 -7.51 -13.20 0.15
C CYS A 70 -7.86 -12.20 1.26
N ALA A 71 -6.81 -11.65 1.90
CA ALA A 71 -6.88 -10.64 2.96
C ALA A 71 -6.50 -9.21 2.50
N CYS A 72 -6.58 -8.93 1.19
CA CYS A 72 -6.30 -7.60 0.67
C CYS A 72 -7.37 -6.59 1.07
N ASN A 73 -7.03 -5.30 1.12
CA ASN A 73 -8.04 -4.25 1.14
C ASN A 73 -8.83 -4.33 -0.18
N LYS A 74 -10.12 -4.69 -0.07
CA LYS A 74 -11.01 -4.89 -1.22
C LYS A 74 -12.48 -4.78 -0.81
N VAL A 75 -13.31 -4.51 -1.80
CA VAL A 75 -14.77 -4.49 -1.75
C VAL A 75 -15.27 -5.50 -2.78
N ILE A 76 -15.97 -6.53 -2.32
CA ILE A 76 -16.57 -7.54 -3.20
C ILE A 76 -17.92 -7.01 -3.68
N THR A 77 -18.09 -6.85 -5.00
CA THR A 77 -19.31 -6.32 -5.60
C THR A 77 -19.46 -6.81 -7.04
N LYS A 78 -20.69 -7.14 -7.43
CA LYS A 78 -21.05 -7.39 -8.84
C LYS A 78 -21.51 -6.12 -9.55
N ASP A 79 -21.88 -5.08 -8.80
CA ASP A 79 -22.26 -3.80 -9.36
C ASP A 79 -21.02 -3.03 -9.83
N ARG A 80 -20.88 -2.94 -11.16
CA ARG A 80 -19.80 -2.19 -11.82
C ARG A 80 -20.00 -0.67 -11.74
N GLY A 81 -21.22 -0.19 -11.50
CA GLY A 81 -21.52 1.24 -11.36
C GLY A 81 -20.78 1.89 -10.19
N ARG A 82 -20.44 1.12 -9.15
CA ARG A 82 -19.63 1.59 -8.02
C ARG A 82 -18.24 2.08 -8.41
N ALA A 83 -17.66 1.57 -9.51
CA ALA A 83 -16.37 2.02 -9.99
C ALA A 83 -16.41 3.48 -10.45
N GLN A 84 -17.53 3.93 -11.03
CA GLN A 84 -17.65 5.29 -11.55
C GLN A 84 -17.51 6.35 -10.44
N ALA A 85 -18.25 6.18 -9.34
CA ALA A 85 -18.17 7.09 -8.21
C ALA A 85 -16.77 7.09 -7.56
N TYR A 86 -16.10 5.92 -7.54
CA TYR A 86 -14.73 5.80 -7.04
C TYR A 86 -13.74 6.56 -7.93
N LEU A 87 -13.83 6.40 -9.26
CA LEU A 87 -12.98 7.11 -10.21
C LEU A 87 -13.17 8.62 -10.14
N GLN A 88 -14.41 9.10 -10.01
CA GLN A 88 -14.68 10.53 -9.79
C GLN A 88 -14.00 11.07 -8.52
N ARG A 89 -13.98 10.29 -7.44
CA ARG A 89 -13.31 10.69 -6.20
C ARG A 89 -11.79 10.68 -6.34
N LEU A 90 -11.25 9.70 -7.06
CA LEU A 90 -9.84 9.58 -7.37
C LEU A 90 -9.34 10.73 -8.25
N GLU A 91 -10.09 11.09 -9.29
CA GLU A 91 -9.79 12.26 -10.14
C GLU A 91 -9.75 13.54 -9.32
N HIS A 92 -10.70 13.73 -8.41
CA HIS A 92 -10.72 14.88 -7.51
C HIS A 92 -9.51 14.89 -6.56
N GLU A 93 -9.11 13.74 -6.01
CA GLU A 93 -7.91 13.63 -5.19
C GLU A 93 -6.63 13.97 -5.97
N ILE A 94 -6.50 13.47 -7.20
CA ILE A 94 -5.38 13.81 -8.09
C ILE A 94 -5.34 15.31 -8.36
N GLN A 95 -6.48 15.93 -8.66
CA GLN A 95 -6.56 17.38 -8.89
C GLN A 95 -6.13 18.18 -7.67
N MET A 96 -6.52 17.75 -6.47
CA MET A 96 -6.10 18.41 -5.22
C MET A 96 -4.59 18.29 -4.97
N LEU A 97 -3.97 17.17 -5.33
CA LEU A 97 -2.56 16.90 -5.04
C LEU A 97 -1.60 17.34 -6.14
N ALA A 98 -2.01 17.36 -7.41
CA ALA A 98 -1.13 17.60 -8.55
C ALA A 98 -0.44 18.98 -8.55
N CYS A 99 -1.00 19.96 -7.84
CA CYS A 99 -0.40 21.29 -7.73
C CYS A 99 0.82 21.35 -6.78
N HIS A 100 1.02 20.33 -5.94
CA HIS A 100 2.03 20.26 -4.89
C HIS A 100 3.32 19.55 -5.31
#